data_AF-A0A9D8A5C7-F1
#
_entry.id   AF-A0A9D8A5C7-F1
#
_cell.length_a   1.000
_cell.length_b   1.000
_cell.length_c   1.000
_cell.angle_alpha   90.00
_cell.angle_beta   90.00
_cell.angle_gamma   90.00
#
_symmetry.space_group_name_H-M   'P 1'
#
loop_
_entity.id
_entity.type
_entity.pdbx_description
1 polymer ?
#
loop_
_entity_poly.entity_id
_entity_poly.type
_entity_poly.pdbx_seq_one_letter_code
_entity_poly.pdbx_strand_id
1 'polypeptide(L)'
;MQKNNHDEYQRLVSLFWHNYLSILVKFSIPAKIRPWYRKHVEEYISAHQGVKLKHHTAQNLSDYLNAKGRTESLSEWRFRQIADALRLFFKEFICTQWSSDYDWYQWDKTIAPHA
;
A
#
# COMPACT_ATOMS: atom_id res chain seq x y z
N MET A 1 26.88 -24.33 -2.26
CA MET A 1 25.57 -24.33 -2.95
C MET A 1 24.66 -23.32 -2.24
N GLN A 2 24.57 -22.06 -2.72
CA GLN A 2 23.71 -21.01 -2.14
C GLN A 2 22.75 -20.36 -3.15
N LYS A 3 22.75 -20.81 -4.43
CA LYS A 3 21.95 -20.19 -5.51
C LYS A 3 20.43 -20.36 -5.34
N ASN A 4 19.99 -21.52 -4.83
CA ASN A 4 18.56 -21.86 -4.80
C ASN A 4 17.70 -20.90 -3.96
N ASN A 5 18.22 -20.36 -2.85
CA ASN A 5 17.44 -19.48 -1.97
C ASN A 5 17.28 -18.06 -2.52
N HIS A 6 18.26 -17.57 -3.27
CA HIS A 6 18.17 -16.24 -3.88
C HIS A 6 17.16 -16.25 -5.03
N ASP A 7 17.24 -17.24 -5.91
CA ASP A 7 16.35 -17.37 -7.06
C ASP A 7 14.89 -17.59 -6.63
N GLU A 8 14.67 -18.39 -5.58
CA GLU A 8 13.34 -18.58 -4.99
C GLU A 8 12.81 -17.30 -4.34
N TYR A 9 13.65 -16.57 -3.59
CA TYR A 9 13.27 -15.28 -3.01
C TYR A 9 12.87 -14.26 -4.08
N GLN A 10 13.66 -14.11 -5.15
CA GLN A 10 13.33 -13.22 -6.27
C GLN A 10 12.01 -13.61 -6.95
N ARG A 11 11.74 -14.91 -7.07
CA ARG A 11 10.47 -15.42 -7.60
C ARG A 11 9.30 -15.08 -6.68
N LEU A 12 9.44 -15.27 -5.37
CA LEU A 12 8.41 -14.92 -4.39
C LEU A 12 8.11 -13.42 -4.40
N VAL A 13 9.14 -12.57 -4.48
CA VAL A 13 8.98 -11.12 -4.61
C VAL A 13 8.25 -10.77 -5.91
N SER A 14 8.60 -11.43 -7.03
CA SER A 14 7.93 -11.21 -8.31
C SER A 14 6.44 -11.59 -8.27
N LEU A 15 6.12 -12.75 -7.66
CA LEU A 15 4.74 -13.20 -7.47
C LEU A 15 3.95 -12.27 -6.55
N PHE A 16 4.57 -11.78 -5.47
CA PHE A 16 3.97 -10.81 -4.56
C PHE A 16 3.54 -9.54 -5.30
N TRP A 17 4.44 -8.94 -6.09
CA TRP A 17 4.11 -7.75 -6.86
C TRP A 17 3.13 -8.02 -8.02
N HIS A 18 3.21 -9.20 -8.64
CA HIS A 18 2.24 -9.61 -9.66
C HIS A 18 0.82 -9.69 -9.09
N ASN A 19 0.66 -10.30 -7.90
CA ASN A 19 -0.64 -10.39 -7.24
C ASN A 19 -1.17 -9.02 -6.82
N TYR A 20 -0.30 -8.14 -6.31
CA TYR A 20 -0.68 -6.76 -6.00
C TYR A 20 -1.12 -6.00 -7.25
N LEU A 21 -0.42 -6.15 -8.38
CA LEU A 21 -0.83 -5.57 -9.66
C LEU A 21 -2.19 -6.09 -10.13
N SER A 22 -2.51 -7.36 -9.89
CA SER A 22 -3.82 -7.94 -10.20
C SER A 22 -4.94 -7.25 -9.41
N ILE A 23 -4.70 -6.90 -8.15
CA ILE A 23 -5.63 -6.08 -7.34
C ILE A 23 -5.81 -4.70 -7.96
N LEU A 24 -4.73 -4.02 -8.34
CA LEU A 24 -4.84 -2.71 -8.99
C LEU A 24 -5.65 -2.77 -10.29
N VAL A 25 -5.52 -3.85 -11.07
CA VAL A 25 -6.34 -4.08 -12.28
C VAL A 25 -7.82 -4.28 -11.90
N LYS A 26 -8.10 -5.11 -10.90
CA LYS A 26 -9.47 -5.38 -10.40
C LYS A 26 -10.18 -4.10 -9.94
N PHE A 27 -9.45 -3.18 -9.33
CA PHE A 27 -9.95 -1.88 -8.89
C PHE A 27 -9.89 -0.78 -9.97
N SER A 28 -9.70 -1.16 -11.23
CA SER A 28 -9.69 -0.25 -12.39
C SER A 28 -8.65 0.88 -12.31
N ILE A 29 -7.54 0.65 -11.58
CA ILE A 29 -6.44 1.61 -11.47
C ILE A 29 -5.74 1.72 -12.84
N PRO A 30 -5.63 2.93 -13.42
CA PRO A 30 -5.00 3.15 -14.72
C PRO A 30 -3.56 2.63 -14.77
N ALA A 31 -3.19 1.96 -15.86
CA ALA A 31 -1.84 1.39 -16.02
C ALA A 31 -0.71 2.42 -15.79
N LYS A 32 -0.93 3.68 -16.20
CA LYS A 32 0.02 4.78 -16.01
C LYS A 32 0.34 5.12 -14.55
N ILE A 33 -0.57 4.84 -13.60
CA ILE A 33 -0.37 5.15 -12.18
C ILE A 33 0.03 3.93 -11.34
N ARG A 34 -0.13 2.70 -11.85
CA ARG A 34 0.25 1.47 -11.12
C ARG A 34 1.71 1.45 -10.64
N PRO A 35 2.72 1.93 -11.40
CA PRO A 35 4.09 2.00 -10.91
C PRO A 35 4.23 2.90 -9.66
N TRP A 36 3.45 3.97 -9.58
CA TRP A 36 3.42 4.85 -8.40
C TRP A 36 2.78 4.17 -7.20
N TYR A 37 1.71 3.41 -7.39
CA TYR A 37 1.09 2.61 -6.33
C TYR A 37 2.06 1.58 -5.76
N ARG A 38 2.78 0.87 -6.64
CA ARG A 38 3.84 -0.05 -6.22
C ARG A 38 4.91 0.68 -5.42
N LYS A 39 5.40 1.81 -5.92
CA LYS A 39 6.44 2.61 -5.24
C LYS A 39 5.99 3.09 -3.85
N HIS A 40 4.75 3.53 -3.69
CA HIS A 40 4.23 3.97 -2.38
C HIS A 40 4.16 2.82 -1.37
N VAL A 41 3.75 1.64 -1.81
CA VAL A 41 3.78 0.43 -0.96
C VAL A 41 5.23 0.05 -0.63
N GLU A 42 6.14 0.06 -1.61
CA GLU A 42 7.57 -0.22 -1.37
C GLU A 42 8.18 0.78 -0.36
N GLU A 43 7.89 2.07 -0.48
CA GLU A 43 8.33 3.10 0.47
C GLU A 43 7.78 2.84 1.88
N TYR A 44 6.52 2.44 2.00
CA TYR A 44 5.92 2.11 3.30
C TYR A 44 6.55 0.86 3.93
N ILE A 45 6.76 -0.21 3.15
CA ILE A 45 7.43 -1.44 3.60
C ILE A 45 8.87 -1.13 4.04
N SER A 46 9.56 -0.28 3.27
CA SER A 46 10.94 0.12 3.58
C SER A 46 11.04 0.96 4.85
N ALA A 47 10.04 1.80 5.13
CA ALA A 47 9.96 2.59 6.36
C ALA A 47 9.70 1.74 7.62
N HIS A 48 9.19 0.52 7.46
CA HIS A 48 8.85 -0.40 8.55
C HIS A 48 9.62 -1.72 8.44
N GLN A 49 10.88 -1.66 7.97
CA GLN A 49 11.73 -2.84 7.86
C GLN A 49 11.83 -3.58 9.21
N GLY A 50 11.65 -4.89 9.16
CA GLY A 50 11.75 -5.77 10.34
C GLY A 50 10.42 -6.18 10.96
N VAL A 51 9.29 -5.55 10.59
CA VAL A 51 7.95 -5.98 11.01
C VAL A 51 7.28 -6.74 9.87
N LYS A 52 6.67 -7.89 10.18
CA LYS A 52 5.86 -8.63 9.20
C LYS A 52 4.62 -7.79 8.86
N LEU A 53 4.28 -7.67 7.59
CA LEU A 53 3.15 -6.85 7.09
C LEU A 53 1.81 -7.14 7.81
N LYS A 54 1.59 -8.40 8.22
CA LYS A 54 0.39 -8.81 8.98
C LYS A 54 0.33 -8.27 10.42
N HIS A 55 1.46 -7.87 10.98
CA HIS A 55 1.59 -7.33 12.34
C HIS A 55 1.51 -5.80 12.37
N HIS A 56 1.47 -5.14 11.20
CA HIS A 56 1.24 -3.71 11.15
C HIS A 56 -0.16 -3.43 11.68
N THR A 57 -0.29 -2.30 12.37
CA THR A 57 -1.57 -1.85 12.94
C THR A 57 -2.08 -0.61 12.19
N ALA A 58 -3.37 -0.30 12.40
CA ALA A 58 -3.96 0.96 11.99
C ALA A 58 -3.15 2.19 12.49
N GLN A 59 -2.54 2.10 13.67
CA GLN A 59 -1.72 3.17 14.23
C GLN A 59 -0.45 3.38 13.39
N ASN A 60 0.27 2.31 13.04
CA ASN A 60 1.48 2.42 12.20
C ASN A 60 1.17 3.08 10.84
N LEU A 61 0.03 2.72 10.24
CA LEU A 61 -0.43 3.36 9.02
C LEU A 61 -0.75 4.84 9.24
N SER A 62 -1.50 5.16 10.29
CA SER A 62 -1.90 6.54 10.61
C SER A 62 -0.69 7.43 10.89
N ASP A 63 0.29 6.93 11.63
CA ASP A 63 1.53 7.65 11.93
C ASP A 63 2.32 7.94 10.65
N TYR A 64 2.41 6.95 9.75
CA TYR A 64 3.06 7.11 8.46
C TYR A 64 2.35 8.15 7.57
N LEU A 65 1.03 8.08 7.46
CA LEU A 65 0.23 9.04 6.69
C LEU A 65 0.30 10.44 7.30
N ASN A 66 0.24 10.57 8.62
CA ASN A 66 0.42 11.84 9.31
C ASN A 66 1.80 12.45 9.03
N ALA A 67 2.87 11.64 9.08
CA ALA A 67 4.21 12.11 8.75
C ALA A 67 4.32 12.59 7.29
N LYS A 68 3.72 11.86 6.34
CA LYS A 68 3.67 12.26 4.93
C LYS A 68 2.84 13.52 4.71
N GLY A 69 1.70 13.68 5.40
CA GLY A 69 0.84 14.85 5.31
C GLY A 69 1.48 16.14 5.82
N ARG A 70 2.47 16.04 6.72
CA ARG A 70 3.28 17.19 7.19
C ARG A 70 4.40 17.59 6.24
N THR A 71 4.60 16.88 5.13
CA THR A 71 5.61 17.22 4.13
C THR A 71 5.06 18.30 3.21
N GLU A 72 5.51 19.54 3.36
CA GLU A 72 5.01 20.72 2.61
C GLU A 72 5.13 20.60 1.09
N SER A 73 6.05 19.77 0.59
CA SER A 73 6.24 19.52 -0.85
C SER A 73 5.32 18.45 -1.44
N LEU A 74 4.50 17.79 -0.61
CA LEU A 74 3.59 16.74 -1.05
C LEU A 74 2.23 17.33 -1.40
N SER A 75 1.90 17.32 -2.69
CA SER A 75 0.58 17.76 -3.16
C SER A 75 -0.54 16.86 -2.63
N GLU A 76 -1.71 17.44 -2.37
CA GLU A 76 -2.88 16.70 -1.88
C GLU A 76 -3.25 15.51 -2.75
N TRP A 77 -3.20 15.67 -4.08
CA TRP A 77 -3.53 14.59 -5.00
C TRP A 77 -2.53 13.41 -4.90
N ARG A 78 -1.26 13.70 -4.61
CA ARG A 78 -0.23 12.67 -4.43
C ARG A 78 -0.34 12.01 -3.06
N PHE A 79 -0.73 12.77 -2.04
CA PHE A 79 -1.09 12.24 -0.74
C PHE A 79 -2.28 11.26 -0.84
N ARG A 80 -3.34 11.62 -1.57
CA ARG A 80 -4.49 10.74 -1.83
C ARG A 80 -4.08 9.44 -2.53
N GLN A 81 -3.18 9.51 -3.52
CA GLN A 81 -2.64 8.30 -4.17
C GLN A 81 -1.88 7.40 -3.20
N ILE A 82 -1.13 7.96 -2.25
CA ILE A 82 -0.45 7.18 -1.21
C ILE A 82 -1.48 6.48 -0.32
N ALA A 83 -2.47 7.22 0.17
CA ALA A 83 -3.52 6.67 1.03
C ALA A 83 -4.31 5.55 0.33
N ASP A 84 -4.72 5.74 -0.93
CA ASP A 84 -5.45 4.73 -1.69
C ASP A 84 -4.60 3.49 -2.03
N ALA A 85 -3.31 3.68 -2.35
CA ALA A 85 -2.39 2.57 -2.55
C ALA A 85 -2.25 1.71 -1.29
N LEU A 86 -2.11 2.34 -0.12
CA LEU A 86 -2.03 1.62 1.16
C LEU A 86 -3.36 0.99 1.54
N ARG A 87 -4.50 1.61 1.19
CA ARG A 87 -5.84 1.03 1.37
C ARG A 87 -5.98 -0.27 0.61
N LEU A 88 -5.75 -0.27 -0.70
CA LEU A 88 -5.85 -1.47 -1.53
C LEU A 88 -4.86 -2.53 -1.07
N PHE A 89 -3.65 -2.13 -0.68
CA PHE A 89 -2.66 -3.06 -0.15
C PHE A 89 -3.11 -3.74 1.14
N PHE A 90 -3.53 -3.00 2.16
CA PHE A 90 -3.89 -3.61 3.44
C PHE A 90 -5.24 -4.31 3.42
N LYS A 91 -6.23 -3.72 2.74
CA LYS A 91 -7.61 -4.22 2.69
C LYS A 91 -7.76 -5.42 1.75
N GLU A 92 -7.20 -5.34 0.55
CA GLU A 92 -7.46 -6.32 -0.51
C GLU A 92 -6.34 -7.33 -0.68
N PHE A 93 -5.10 -6.96 -0.35
CA PHE A 93 -3.95 -7.84 -0.55
C PHE A 93 -3.51 -8.56 0.72
N ILE A 94 -3.30 -7.82 1.81
CA ILE A 94 -2.88 -8.40 3.10
C ILE A 94 -4.09 -8.89 3.90
N CYS A 95 -5.28 -8.31 3.65
CA CYS A 95 -6.54 -8.62 4.33
C CYS A 95 -6.41 -8.55 5.86
N THR A 96 -5.83 -7.47 6.39
CA THR A 96 -5.72 -7.30 7.85
C THR A 96 -7.08 -6.99 8.46
N GLN A 97 -7.40 -7.55 9.63
CA GLN A 97 -8.70 -7.33 10.28
C GLN A 97 -8.99 -5.84 10.51
N TRP A 98 -8.01 -5.10 11.02
CA TRP A 98 -8.15 -3.66 11.28
C TRP A 98 -8.43 -2.83 10.01
N SER A 99 -8.01 -3.28 8.83
CA SER A 99 -8.19 -2.50 7.60
C SER A 99 -9.64 -2.41 7.14
N SER A 100 -10.50 -3.32 7.63
CA SER A 100 -11.94 -3.29 7.35
C SER A 100 -12.65 -2.24 8.19
N ASP A 101 -12.22 -2.08 9.45
CA ASP A 101 -12.80 -1.12 10.41
C ASP A 101 -12.11 0.25 10.38
N TYR A 102 -10.99 0.37 9.68
CA TYR A 102 -10.23 1.60 9.58
C TYR A 102 -10.99 2.65 8.76
N ASP A 103 -11.09 3.86 9.31
CA ASP A 103 -11.66 5.00 8.60
C ASP A 103 -10.68 5.50 7.52
N TRP A 104 -10.82 4.96 6.31
CA TRP A 104 -10.04 5.42 5.15
C TRP A 104 -10.52 6.79 4.64
N TYR A 105 -11.72 7.26 5.01
CA TYR A 105 -12.30 8.52 4.53
C TYR A 105 -11.58 9.73 5.08
N GLN A 106 -10.97 9.62 6.27
CA GLN A 106 -10.18 10.70 6.86
C GLN A 106 -9.01 11.14 5.95
N TRP A 107 -8.54 10.26 5.05
CA TRP A 107 -7.42 10.53 4.14
C TRP A 107 -7.86 10.91 2.72
N ASP A 108 -9.11 10.63 2.35
CA ASP A 108 -9.62 10.92 1.01
C ASP A 108 -11.16 11.10 1.01
N LYS A 109 -11.60 12.35 0.81
CA LYS A 109 -13.02 12.71 0.67
C LYS A 109 -13.68 12.10 -0.58
N THR A 110 -12.89 11.64 -1.55
CA THR A 110 -13.38 11.06 -2.81
C THR A 110 -13.74 9.57 -2.71
N ILE A 111 -13.45 8.90 -1.58
CA ILE A 111 -13.75 7.46 -1.36
C ILE A 111 -15.22 7.23 -0.97
N ALA A 112 -16.01 8.29 -0.78
CA ALA A 112 -17.43 8.17 -0.44
C ALA A 112 -18.17 7.24 -1.43
N PRO A 113 -18.95 6.25 -0.95
CA PRO A 113 -19.94 5.63 -1.80
C PRO A 113 -20.83 6.77 -2.31
N HIS A 114 -21.08 6.81 -3.61
CA HIS A 114 -22.06 7.73 -4.15
C HIS A 114 -23.38 7.44 -3.42
N ALA A 115 -23.78 8.37 -2.56
CA ALA A 115 -25.08 8.36 -1.90
C ALA A 115 -26.19 8.61 -2.93
#